data_AF-A0A537MS95-F1
#
_entry.id   AF-A0A537MS95-F1
#
_cell.length_a   1.000
_cell.length_b   1.000
_cell.length_c   1.000
_cell.angle_alpha   90.00
_cell.angle_beta   90.00
_cell.angle_gamma   90.00
#
_symmetry.space_group_name_H-M   'P 1'
#
loop_
_entity.id
_entity.type
_entity.pdbx_description
1 polymer ?
#
loop_
_entity_poly.entity_id
_entity_poly.type
_entity_poly.pdbx_seq_one_letter_code
_entity_poly.pdbx_strand_id
1 'polypeptide(L)'
;MVAVFKGELSAAEIKSKARKLGADLVGIADGALLEQNPPDPRRPRRPSDITELDGGRVIVLAKRLNHGVARIAAWNDRHKYYNDELALTRLEEASLELVYWLEDKGYPAIIVPPTHVDPWTYSNNPDRHLPGLLSLPHAAVEAGLGTLGLNLQLLTPEYGPRVVLTAVLASVDVECDRRVEHALCLGPSCARCRWRSASAPANCPTPIRRRRAG
;
A
#
# COMPACT_ATOMS: atom_id res chain seq x y z
N MET A 1 28.65 -23.95 2.25
CA MET A 1 28.08 -22.64 1.88
C MET A 1 27.66 -22.77 0.43
N VAL A 2 26.39 -23.12 0.19
CA VAL A 2 25.88 -23.36 -1.17
C VAL A 2 25.91 -22.01 -1.87
N ALA A 3 26.60 -21.92 -3.00
CA ALA A 3 26.52 -20.74 -3.86
C ALA A 3 25.04 -20.60 -4.27
N VAL A 4 24.33 -19.67 -3.61
CA VAL A 4 22.93 -19.39 -3.94
C VAL A 4 22.92 -18.87 -5.37
N PHE A 5 22.40 -19.67 -6.29
CA PHE A 5 22.21 -19.25 -7.67
C PHE A 5 21.25 -18.06 -7.66
N LYS A 6 21.78 -16.85 -7.82
CA LYS A 6 20.99 -15.64 -8.04
C LYS A 6 20.81 -15.48 -9.53
N GLY A 7 19.60 -15.71 -10.02
CA GLY A 7 19.26 -15.44 -11.41
C GLY A 7 19.27 -13.94 -11.67
N GLU A 8 19.73 -13.49 -12.83
CA GLU A 8 19.58 -12.09 -13.22
C GLU A 8 18.09 -11.73 -13.29
N LEU A 9 17.69 -10.67 -12.57
CA LEU A 9 16.33 -10.14 -12.56
C LEU A 9 16.36 -8.63 -12.77
N SER A 10 15.41 -8.15 -13.57
CA SER A 10 15.16 -6.72 -13.72
C SER A 10 13.91 -6.26 -12.97
N ALA A 11 13.86 -4.96 -12.63
CA ALA A 11 12.66 -4.34 -12.06
C ALA A 11 11.42 -4.54 -12.95
N ALA A 12 11.60 -4.54 -14.27
CA ALA A 12 10.52 -4.74 -15.24
C ALA A 12 9.92 -6.15 -15.15
N GLU A 13 10.75 -7.18 -14.99
CA GLU A 13 10.31 -8.56 -14.84
C GLU A 13 9.53 -8.78 -13.55
N ILE A 14 10.03 -8.24 -12.42
CA ILE A 14 9.33 -8.31 -11.13
C ILE A 14 7.95 -7.66 -11.25
N LYS A 15 7.88 -6.43 -11.79
CA LYS A 15 6.61 -5.71 -12.00
C LYS A 15 5.66 -6.46 -12.93
N SER A 16 6.19 -7.04 -14.02
CA SER A 16 5.41 -7.83 -14.97
C SER A 16 4.84 -9.09 -14.33
N LYS A 17 5.66 -9.82 -13.56
CA LYS A 17 5.24 -11.02 -12.82
C LYS A 17 4.18 -10.67 -11.78
N ALA A 18 4.40 -9.67 -10.94
CA ALA A 18 3.45 -9.24 -9.92
C ALA A 18 2.09 -8.82 -10.51
N ARG A 19 2.07 -8.12 -11.66
CA ARG A 19 0.82 -7.80 -12.38
C ARG A 19 0.11 -9.05 -12.89
N LYS A 20 0.85 -10.01 -13.48
CA LYS A 20 0.29 -11.29 -13.92
C LYS A 20 -0.31 -12.10 -12.77
N LEU A 21 0.28 -12.01 -11.58
CA LEU A 21 -0.20 -12.70 -10.37
C LEU A 21 -1.48 -12.08 -9.80
N GLY A 22 -1.76 -10.80 -10.07
CA GLY A 22 -3.03 -10.18 -9.75
C GLY A 22 -2.94 -8.77 -9.16
N ALA A 23 -1.76 -8.20 -8.95
CA ALA A 23 -1.61 -6.81 -8.53
C ALA A 23 -2.03 -5.84 -9.66
N ASP A 24 -2.81 -4.81 -9.33
CA ASP A 24 -3.22 -3.80 -10.31
C ASP A 24 -2.16 -2.71 -10.48
N LEU A 25 -1.45 -2.36 -9.40
CA LEU A 25 -0.28 -1.47 -9.42
C LEU A 25 0.91 -2.13 -8.71
N VAL A 26 2.11 -1.85 -9.20
CA VAL A 26 3.37 -2.37 -8.64
C VAL A 26 4.44 -1.30 -8.76
N GLY A 27 5.13 -1.03 -7.67
CA GLY A 27 6.27 -0.13 -7.62
C GLY A 27 7.34 -0.69 -6.70
N ILE A 28 8.58 -0.23 -6.85
CA ILE A 28 9.73 -0.70 -6.06
C ILE A 28 10.37 0.52 -5.40
N ALA A 29 10.33 0.57 -4.08
CA ALA A 29 11.03 1.58 -3.29
C ALA A 29 12.41 1.07 -2.84
N ASP A 30 13.34 2.01 -2.69
CA ASP A 30 14.63 1.76 -2.05
C ASP A 30 14.44 1.65 -0.53
N GLY A 31 14.84 0.52 0.04
CA GLY A 31 14.81 0.32 1.49
C GLY A 31 15.63 1.35 2.25
N ALA A 32 16.81 1.73 1.73
CA ALA A 32 17.67 2.71 2.38
C ALA A 32 17.04 4.10 2.44
N LEU A 33 16.25 4.48 1.43
CA LEU A 33 15.50 5.74 1.46
C LEU A 33 14.38 5.72 2.52
N LEU A 34 13.73 4.58 2.72
CA LEU A 34 12.72 4.40 3.77
C LEU A 34 13.32 4.44 5.18
N GLU A 35 14.54 3.91 5.35
CA GLU A 35 15.30 4.04 6.59
C GLU A 35 15.63 5.51 6.91
N GLN A 36 16.07 6.26 5.90
CA GLN A 36 16.51 7.65 6.05
C GLN A 36 15.35 8.64 6.19
N ASN A 37 14.18 8.33 5.62
CA ASN A 37 13.03 9.24 5.58
C ASN A 37 11.80 8.65 6.28
N PRO A 38 11.88 8.25 7.55
CA PRO A 38 10.76 7.62 8.22
C PRO A 38 9.56 8.58 8.34
N PRO A 39 8.32 8.08 8.24
CA PRO A 39 7.11 8.90 8.32
C PRO A 39 6.87 9.56 9.68
N ASP A 40 7.42 9.03 10.77
CA ASP A 40 7.37 9.64 12.11
C ASP A 40 8.68 9.33 12.87
N PRO A 41 9.48 10.34 13.27
CA PRO A 41 10.72 10.11 14.02
C PRO A 41 10.54 9.35 15.35
N ARG A 42 9.37 9.44 15.99
CA ARG A 42 9.08 8.71 17.24
C ARG A 42 8.71 7.25 17.01
N ARG A 43 8.22 6.94 15.82
CA ARG A 43 7.77 5.60 15.39
C ARG A 43 8.15 5.41 13.92
N PRO A 44 9.43 5.09 13.68
CA PRO A 44 10.01 5.26 12.37
C PRO A 44 9.45 4.28 11.34
N ARG A 45 9.02 3.07 11.74
CA ARG A 45 8.30 2.11 10.87
C ARG A 45 9.06 1.78 9.59
N ARG A 46 10.29 1.30 9.78
CA ARG A 46 11.30 1.10 8.74
C ARG A 46 11.39 -0.37 8.33
N PRO A 47 11.93 -0.68 7.15
CA PRO A 47 12.22 -2.06 6.76
C PRO A 47 13.02 -2.85 7.82
N SER A 48 14.00 -2.21 8.47
CA SER A 48 14.83 -2.81 9.52
C SER A 48 14.05 -3.21 10.78
N ASP A 49 12.88 -2.60 11.01
CA ASP A 49 12.01 -2.96 12.14
C ASP A 49 11.29 -4.30 11.89
N ILE A 50 11.37 -4.84 10.66
CA ILE A 50 10.84 -6.16 10.26
C ILE A 50 11.98 -7.17 10.05
N THR A 51 13.00 -6.81 9.27
CA THR A 51 14.15 -7.67 8.95
C THR A 51 15.39 -6.84 8.65
N GLU A 52 16.55 -7.30 9.12
CA GLU A 52 17.85 -6.69 8.81
C GLU A 52 18.43 -7.15 7.46
N LEU A 53 17.92 -8.25 6.91
CA LEU A 53 18.52 -8.93 5.76
C LEU A 53 17.85 -8.56 4.45
N ASP A 54 16.51 -8.58 4.43
CA ASP A 54 15.73 -8.52 3.18
C ASP A 54 15.08 -7.16 2.91
N GLY A 55 15.48 -6.12 3.65
CA GLY A 55 14.93 -4.77 3.54
C GLY A 55 15.42 -3.95 2.35
N GLY A 56 16.36 -4.46 1.53
CA GLY A 56 17.05 -3.67 0.49
C GLY A 56 16.15 -3.11 -0.61
N ARG A 57 15.11 -3.86 -1.00
CA ARG A 57 14.05 -3.38 -1.90
C ARG A 57 12.69 -3.67 -1.30
N VAL A 58 11.81 -2.68 -1.38
CA VAL A 58 10.42 -2.78 -0.92
C VAL A 58 9.51 -2.76 -2.14
N ILE A 59 9.07 -3.94 -2.57
CA ILE A 59 8.17 -4.12 -3.72
C ILE A 59 6.75 -3.91 -3.23
N VAL A 60 6.16 -2.76 -3.53
CA VAL A 60 4.81 -2.40 -3.11
C VAL A 60 3.80 -2.87 -4.15
N LEU A 61 2.82 -3.65 -3.71
CA LEU A 61 1.73 -4.15 -4.54
C LEU A 61 0.43 -3.46 -4.12
N ALA A 62 -0.40 -3.10 -5.10
CA ALA A 62 -1.73 -2.56 -4.84
C ALA A 62 -2.82 -3.33 -5.59
N LYS A 63 -3.96 -3.51 -4.93
CA LYS A 63 -5.19 -4.03 -5.54
C LYS A 63 -6.29 -3.00 -5.48
N ARG A 64 -6.97 -2.76 -6.60
CA ARG A 64 -8.12 -1.84 -6.67
C ARG A 64 -9.31 -2.44 -5.94
N LEU A 65 -9.97 -1.61 -5.13
CA LEU A 65 -11.25 -1.95 -4.53
C LEU A 65 -12.38 -1.74 -5.54
N ASN A 66 -13.41 -2.57 -5.47
CA ASN A 66 -14.56 -2.46 -6.37
C ASN A 66 -15.29 -1.10 -6.18
N HIS A 67 -15.83 -0.55 -7.25
CA HIS A 67 -16.56 0.74 -7.16
C HIS A 67 -17.91 0.59 -6.44
N GLY A 68 -18.49 -0.61 -6.44
CA GLY A 68 -19.79 -0.90 -5.81
C GLY A 68 -19.81 -0.53 -4.33
N VAL A 69 -18.79 -0.93 -3.56
CA VAL A 69 -18.72 -0.65 -2.11
C VAL A 69 -18.52 0.83 -1.78
N ALA A 70 -18.19 1.68 -2.76
CA ALA A 70 -18.16 3.13 -2.56
C ALA A 70 -19.57 3.74 -2.39
N ARG A 71 -20.58 3.03 -2.89
CA ARG A 71 -21.98 3.49 -2.90
C ARG A 71 -22.71 3.15 -1.61
N ILE A 72 -22.18 2.20 -0.82
CA ILE A 72 -22.71 1.83 0.48
C ILE A 72 -22.24 2.89 1.49
N ALA A 73 -23.19 3.63 2.06
CA ALA A 73 -22.90 4.75 2.97
C ALA A 73 -22.56 4.29 4.39
N ALA A 74 -23.23 3.23 4.86
CA ALA A 74 -22.95 2.63 6.16
C ALA A 74 -21.53 2.04 6.17
N TRP A 75 -20.71 2.50 7.11
CA TRP A 75 -19.31 2.08 7.20
C TRP A 75 -19.19 0.62 7.66
N ASN A 76 -20.10 0.19 8.53
CA ASN A 76 -20.14 -1.13 9.15
C ASN A 76 -20.96 -2.16 8.36
N ASP A 77 -21.26 -1.88 7.09
CA ASP A 77 -22.05 -2.77 6.26
C ASP A 77 -21.24 -4.02 5.88
N ARG A 78 -21.80 -5.20 6.10
CA ARG A 78 -21.13 -6.48 5.84
C ARG A 78 -20.75 -6.68 4.38
N HIS A 79 -21.54 -6.18 3.44
CA HIS A 79 -21.22 -6.30 2.01
C HIS A 79 -20.00 -5.47 1.63
N LYS A 80 -19.76 -4.36 2.34
CA LYS A 80 -18.53 -3.56 2.20
C LYS A 80 -17.32 -4.40 2.58
N TYR A 81 -17.33 -4.95 3.80
CA TYR A 81 -16.22 -5.77 4.30
C TYR A 81 -15.97 -6.98 3.44
N TYR A 82 -17.00 -7.75 3.10
CA TYR A 82 -16.82 -8.97 2.31
C TYR A 82 -16.17 -8.72 0.95
N ASN A 83 -16.53 -7.63 0.27
CA ASN A 83 -15.92 -7.29 -1.01
C ASN A 83 -14.47 -6.78 -0.87
N ASP A 84 -14.18 -6.03 0.21
CA ASP A 84 -12.82 -5.57 0.51
C ASP A 84 -11.93 -6.76 0.92
N GLU A 85 -12.47 -7.72 1.69
CA GLU A 85 -11.81 -8.98 2.08
C GLU A 85 -11.39 -9.81 0.86
N LEU A 86 -12.27 -9.97 -0.14
CA LEU A 86 -11.91 -10.71 -1.37
C LEU A 86 -10.77 -10.03 -2.15
N ALA A 87 -10.72 -8.69 -2.15
CA ALA A 87 -9.61 -7.96 -2.77
C ALA A 87 -8.31 -8.14 -1.98
N LEU A 88 -8.39 -8.16 -0.65
CA LEU A 88 -7.25 -8.44 0.25
C LEU A 88 -6.72 -9.86 0.04
N THR A 89 -7.58 -10.88 0.10
CA THR A 89 -7.19 -12.28 -0.14
C THR A 89 -6.47 -12.43 -1.47
N ARG A 90 -7.00 -11.84 -2.54
CA ARG A 90 -6.37 -11.92 -3.87
C ARG A 90 -5.00 -11.25 -3.91
N LEU A 91 -4.82 -10.17 -3.15
CA LEU A 91 -3.55 -9.44 -3.05
C LEU A 91 -2.52 -10.24 -2.22
N GLU A 92 -2.96 -10.88 -1.14
CA GLU A 92 -2.11 -11.74 -0.30
C GLU A 92 -1.66 -13.00 -1.06
N GLU A 93 -2.56 -13.66 -1.79
CA GLU A 93 -2.22 -14.76 -2.71
C GLU A 93 -1.19 -14.33 -3.75
N ALA A 94 -1.38 -13.16 -4.38
CA ALA A 94 -0.44 -12.63 -5.36
C ALA A 94 0.94 -12.32 -4.73
N SER A 95 0.97 -11.95 -3.45
CA SER A 95 2.21 -11.68 -2.72
C SER A 95 2.96 -12.96 -2.40
N LEU A 96 2.25 -14.01 -1.95
CA LEU A 96 2.84 -15.32 -1.68
C LEU A 96 3.45 -15.94 -2.95
N GLU A 97 2.71 -15.92 -4.05
CA GLU A 97 3.19 -16.42 -5.33
C GLU A 97 4.38 -15.61 -5.88
N LEU A 98 4.46 -14.31 -5.55
CA LEU A 98 5.60 -13.48 -5.91
C LEU A 98 6.83 -13.86 -5.09
N VAL A 99 6.65 -14.10 -3.78
CA VAL A 99 7.74 -14.56 -2.89
C VAL A 99 8.32 -15.88 -3.38
N TYR A 100 7.49 -16.90 -3.63
CA TYR A 100 8.00 -18.18 -4.14
C TYR A 100 8.75 -18.03 -5.46
N TRP A 101 8.24 -17.18 -6.36
CA TRP A 101 8.92 -16.92 -7.61
C TRP A 101 10.27 -16.20 -7.44
N LEU A 102 10.40 -15.29 -6.46
CA LEU A 102 11.67 -14.65 -6.12
C LEU A 102 12.64 -15.65 -5.48
N GLU A 103 12.15 -16.53 -4.61
CA GLU A 103 12.93 -17.59 -3.97
C GLU A 103 13.48 -18.60 -4.97
N ASP A 104 12.66 -19.01 -5.96
CA ASP A 104 13.08 -19.85 -7.09
C ASP A 104 14.21 -19.20 -7.92
N LYS A 105 14.33 -17.87 -7.85
CA LYS A 105 15.38 -17.08 -8.49
C LYS A 105 16.57 -16.79 -7.57
N GLY A 106 16.56 -17.31 -6.35
CA GLY A 106 17.62 -17.16 -5.36
C GLY A 106 17.53 -15.91 -4.49
N TYR A 107 16.35 -15.27 -4.44
CA TYR A 107 16.10 -14.07 -3.64
C TYR A 107 15.06 -14.36 -2.54
N PRO A 108 15.51 -14.54 -1.27
CA PRO A 108 14.60 -14.58 -0.13
C PRO A 108 13.76 -13.31 -0.06
N ALA A 109 12.51 -13.47 0.36
CA ALA A 109 11.57 -12.36 0.43
C ALA A 109 10.55 -12.55 1.56
N ILE A 110 10.07 -11.43 2.13
CA ILE A 110 9.15 -11.41 3.27
C ILE A 110 7.93 -10.55 2.92
N ILE A 111 6.74 -11.07 3.23
CA ILE A 111 5.48 -10.36 3.01
C ILE A 111 5.17 -9.44 4.20
N VAL A 112 4.86 -8.18 3.90
CA VAL A 112 4.27 -7.22 4.84
C VAL A 112 2.75 -7.19 4.63
N PRO A 113 1.94 -7.67 5.59
CA PRO A 113 0.50 -7.82 5.38
C PRO A 113 -0.20 -6.45 5.19
N PRO A 114 -1.30 -6.38 4.41
CA PRO A 114 -2.11 -5.17 4.28
C PRO A 114 -2.63 -4.58 5.59
N THR A 115 -3.04 -5.47 6.50
CA THR A 115 -3.63 -5.12 7.79
C THR A 115 -2.82 -5.78 8.89
N HIS A 116 -1.72 -5.14 9.27
CA HIS A 116 -0.89 -5.58 10.39
C HIS A 116 -0.74 -4.47 11.42
N VAL A 117 -0.87 -4.83 12.69
CA VAL A 117 -0.61 -3.96 13.84
C VAL A 117 0.63 -4.46 14.55
N ASP A 118 1.45 -3.55 15.07
CA ASP A 118 2.57 -3.93 15.90
C ASP A 118 2.06 -4.45 17.28
N PRO A 119 2.13 -5.77 17.55
CA PRO A 119 1.57 -6.36 18.76
C PRO A 119 2.31 -5.89 20.02
N TRP A 120 3.59 -5.51 19.91
CA TRP A 120 4.41 -5.07 21.04
C TRP A 120 4.00 -3.71 21.57
N THR A 121 3.25 -2.94 20.78
CA THR A 121 2.75 -1.63 21.18
C THR A 121 1.32 -1.66 21.73
N TYR A 122 0.71 -2.86 21.81
CA TYR A 122 -0.63 -3.01 22.36
C TYR A 122 -0.65 -2.68 23.86
N SER A 123 -1.46 -1.69 24.23
CA SER A 123 -1.56 -1.17 25.60
C SER A 123 -2.88 -1.56 26.27
N ASN A 124 -3.41 -2.75 25.97
CA ASN A 124 -4.70 -3.26 26.47
C ASN A 124 -5.89 -2.32 26.28
N ASN A 125 -5.90 -1.55 25.19
CA ASN A 125 -6.99 -0.66 24.82
C ASN A 125 -7.45 -1.00 23.39
N PRO A 126 -8.63 -1.62 23.23
CA PRO A 126 -9.13 -2.05 21.92
C PRO A 126 -9.51 -0.88 21.00
N ASP A 127 -9.83 0.29 21.56
CA ASP A 127 -10.23 1.49 20.79
C ASP A 127 -9.01 2.26 20.25
N ARG A 128 -7.81 1.91 20.73
CA ARG A 128 -6.58 2.58 20.31
C ARG A 128 -6.11 2.03 18.96
N HIS A 129 -6.09 2.90 17.96
CA HIS A 129 -5.47 2.57 16.68
C HIS A 129 -3.97 2.27 16.85
N LEU A 130 -3.56 1.08 16.43
CA LEU A 130 -2.15 0.68 16.40
C LEU A 130 -1.60 0.78 14.98
N PRO A 131 -0.45 1.43 14.78
CA PRO A 131 0.22 1.40 13.49
C PRO A 131 0.86 0.02 13.23
N GLY A 132 1.06 -0.31 11.95
CA GLY A 132 1.89 -1.45 11.56
C GLY A 132 3.38 -1.14 11.62
N LEU A 133 4.20 -2.19 11.47
CA LEU A 133 5.67 -2.12 11.50
C LEU A 133 6.27 -1.38 10.30
N LEU A 134 5.63 -1.41 9.14
CA LEU A 134 6.01 -0.61 7.96
C LEU A 134 4.82 0.23 7.51
N SER A 135 5.07 1.49 7.18
CA SER A 135 4.04 2.37 6.63
C SER A 135 3.84 2.13 5.13
N LEU A 136 2.96 1.19 4.76
CA LEU A 136 2.63 0.88 3.36
C LEU A 136 2.29 2.11 2.50
N PRO A 137 1.51 3.11 2.96
CA PRO A 137 1.27 4.32 2.18
C PRO A 137 2.52 5.15 1.91
N HIS A 138 3.48 5.16 2.84
CA HIS A 138 4.74 5.89 2.65
C HIS A 138 5.65 5.12 1.68
N ALA A 139 5.76 3.80 1.84
CA ALA A 139 6.45 2.94 0.88
C ALA A 139 5.87 3.08 -0.54
N ALA A 140 4.55 3.18 -0.68
CA ALA A 140 3.89 3.38 -1.97
C ALA A 140 4.24 4.74 -2.62
N VAL A 141 4.44 5.79 -1.82
CA VAL A 141 4.91 7.09 -2.31
C VAL A 141 6.36 6.99 -2.80
N GLU A 142 7.25 6.39 -2.01
CA GLU A 142 8.64 6.14 -2.42
C GLU A 142 8.72 5.29 -3.69
N ALA A 143 7.84 4.30 -3.81
CA ALA A 143 7.71 3.42 -4.96
C ALA A 143 7.02 4.07 -6.18
N GLY A 144 6.72 5.36 -6.13
CA GLY A 144 6.15 6.10 -7.27
C GLY A 144 4.70 5.75 -7.60
N LEU A 145 3.95 5.09 -6.71
CA LEU A 145 2.56 4.71 -6.96
C LEU A 145 1.57 5.87 -6.83
N GLY A 146 1.98 6.97 -6.19
CA GLY A 146 1.11 8.10 -5.98
C GLY A 146 1.61 9.09 -4.94
N THR A 147 0.68 9.89 -4.40
CA THR A 147 0.97 10.92 -3.38
C THR A 147 -0.02 10.85 -2.23
N LEU A 148 0.32 11.35 -1.05
CA LEU A 148 -0.60 11.37 0.08
C LEU A 148 -1.62 12.50 -0.04
N GLY A 149 -2.88 12.19 0.26
CA GLY A 149 -3.94 13.18 0.45
C GLY A 149 -3.85 13.90 1.80
N LEU A 150 -4.69 14.91 1.98
CA LEU A 150 -4.83 15.63 3.26
C LEU A 150 -5.16 14.74 4.45
N ASN A 151 -5.82 13.60 4.22
CA ASN A 151 -6.16 12.60 5.23
C ASN A 151 -5.12 11.46 5.31
N LEU A 152 -3.93 11.66 4.75
CA LEU A 152 -2.82 10.70 4.73
C LEU A 152 -3.14 9.36 4.04
N GLN A 153 -4.23 9.29 3.28
CA GLN A 153 -4.52 8.17 2.39
C GLN A 153 -3.71 8.32 1.11
N LEU A 154 -3.16 7.22 0.59
CA LEU A 154 -2.52 7.20 -0.72
C LEU A 154 -3.55 7.57 -1.79
N LEU A 155 -3.20 8.49 -2.69
CA LEU A 155 -3.92 8.77 -3.91
C LEU A 155 -3.09 8.25 -5.07
N THR A 156 -3.66 7.36 -5.88
CA THR A 156 -3.07 6.87 -7.13
C THR A 156 -3.69 7.59 -8.32
N PRO A 157 -2.97 7.83 -9.43
CA PRO A 157 -3.54 8.44 -10.63
C PRO A 157 -4.74 7.67 -11.19
N GLU A 158 -4.68 6.35 -11.20
CA GLU A 158 -5.64 5.46 -11.86
C GLU A 158 -6.88 5.19 -11.00
N TYR A 159 -6.70 5.02 -9.69
CA TYR A 159 -7.76 4.55 -8.78
C TYR A 159 -8.05 5.53 -7.64
N GLY A 160 -7.33 6.65 -7.53
CA GLY A 160 -7.43 7.56 -6.40
C GLY A 160 -7.11 6.83 -5.08
N PRO A 161 -7.90 7.03 -4.00
CA PRO A 161 -7.69 6.36 -2.71
C PRO A 161 -8.26 4.94 -2.63
N ARG A 162 -8.67 4.35 -3.76
CA ARG A 162 -9.44 3.09 -3.78
C ARG A 162 -8.57 1.88 -4.06
N VAL A 163 -7.46 1.79 -3.34
CA VAL A 163 -6.56 0.64 -3.39
C VAL A 163 -6.25 0.15 -1.98
N VAL A 164 -6.05 -1.15 -1.86
CA VAL A 164 -5.39 -1.77 -0.71
C VAL A 164 -3.95 -2.09 -1.09
N LEU A 165 -3.06 -2.06 -0.10
CA LEU A 165 -1.61 -2.18 -0.30
C LEU A 165 -1.08 -3.38 0.46
N THR A 166 0.01 -3.94 -0.03
CA THR A 166 0.93 -4.83 0.68
C THR A 166 2.34 -4.53 0.17
N ALA A 167 3.35 -5.07 0.82
CA ALA A 167 4.71 -4.99 0.33
C ALA A 167 5.41 -6.34 0.47
N VAL A 168 6.37 -6.58 -0.42
CA VAL A 168 7.32 -7.68 -0.34
C VAL A 168 8.71 -7.08 -0.17
N LEU A 169 9.35 -7.38 0.96
CA LEU A 169 10.74 -7.03 1.23
C LEU A 169 11.62 -8.09 0.57
N ALA A 170 12.59 -7.69 -0.25
CA ALA A 170 13.50 -8.63 -0.90
C ALA A 170 14.94 -8.08 -1.03
N SER A 171 15.90 -9.00 -0.94
CA SER A 171 17.34 -8.77 -1.15
C SER A 171 17.75 -8.75 -2.63
N VAL A 172 16.88 -8.24 -3.51
CA VAL A 172 17.12 -8.21 -4.97
C VAL A 172 17.75 -6.88 -5.38
N ASP A 173 18.75 -6.91 -6.26
CA ASP A 173 19.43 -5.69 -6.72
C ASP A 173 18.84 -5.22 -8.06
N VAL A 174 17.78 -4.41 -7.98
CA VAL A 174 17.10 -3.83 -9.15
C VAL A 174 16.90 -2.33 -9.00
N GLU A 175 16.65 -1.67 -10.12
CA GLU A 175 16.28 -0.26 -10.16
C GLU A 175 14.97 0.03 -9.40
N CYS A 176 15.01 1.07 -8.58
CA CYS A 176 13.86 1.58 -7.85
C CYS A 176 13.08 2.63 -8.67
N ASP A 177 11.79 2.73 -8.37
CA ASP A 177 10.95 3.81 -8.88
C ASP A 177 11.24 5.13 -8.15
N ARG A 178 10.80 6.22 -8.77
CA ARG A 178 10.89 7.57 -8.20
C ARG A 178 9.52 8.06 -7.79
N ARG A 179 9.48 8.89 -6.74
CA ARG A 179 8.26 9.57 -6.29
C ARG A 179 7.58 10.31 -7.44
N VAL A 180 6.25 10.34 -7.39
CA VAL A 180 5.47 11.27 -8.20
C VAL A 180 5.70 12.68 -7.69
N GLU A 181 6.25 13.56 -8.53
CA GLU A 181 6.61 14.93 -8.14
C GLU A 181 5.39 15.83 -7.88
N HIS A 182 4.28 15.54 -8.56
CA HIS A 182 3.11 16.41 -8.53
C HIS A 182 2.06 15.86 -7.56
N ALA A 183 1.69 16.67 -6.57
CA ALA A 183 0.65 16.31 -5.62
C ALA A 183 -0.70 16.11 -6.33
N LEU A 184 -1.29 14.92 -6.16
CA LEU A 184 -2.61 14.60 -6.72
C LEU A 184 -3.75 15.20 -5.89
N CYS A 185 -3.47 15.55 -4.63
CA CYS A 185 -4.44 16.20 -3.77
C CYS A 185 -4.54 17.69 -4.09
N LEU A 186 -5.75 18.17 -4.35
CA LEU A 186 -6.05 19.61 -4.54
C LEU A 186 -5.95 20.44 -3.23
N GLY A 187 -5.51 19.83 -2.14
CA GLY A 187 -5.32 20.49 -0.85
C GLY A 187 -6.64 20.99 -0.23
N PRO A 188 -6.56 22.02 0.65
CA PRO A 188 -7.69 22.52 1.43
C PRO A 188 -8.87 23.01 0.58
N SER A 189 -8.63 23.41 -0.67
CA SER A 189 -9.67 23.86 -1.61
C SER A 189 -10.72 22.78 -1.92
N CYS A 190 -10.33 21.50 -1.85
CA CYS A 190 -11.24 20.37 -2.08
C CYS A 190 -11.97 19.95 -0.81
N ALA A 191 -11.23 19.78 0.30
CA ALA A 191 -11.72 19.41 1.63
C ALA A 191 -12.68 18.19 1.72
N ARG A 192 -12.94 17.43 0.64
CA ARG A 192 -13.89 16.29 0.62
C ARG A 192 -13.61 15.24 1.68
N CYS A 193 -12.35 15.04 2.04
CA CYS A 193 -11.95 14.10 3.09
C CYS A 193 -12.27 14.61 4.51
N ARG A 194 -12.36 15.93 4.74
CA ARG A 194 -12.78 16.51 6.02
C ARG A 194 -14.28 16.34 6.27
N TRP A 195 -15.09 16.35 5.22
CA TRP A 195 -16.55 16.26 5.34
C TRP A 195 -17.07 14.84 5.57
N ARG A 196 -16.19 13.83 5.60
CA ARG A 196 -16.54 12.42 5.88
C ARG A 196 -16.15 11.93 7.28
N SER A 197 -15.51 12.76 8.10
CA SER A 197 -15.39 12.48 9.54
C SER A 197 -16.74 12.69 10.23
N ALA A 198 -17.01 11.96 11.32
CA ALA A 198 -18.30 11.77 12.00
C ALA A 198 -19.06 13.03 12.51
N SER A 199 -18.63 14.23 12.13
CA SER A 199 -19.18 15.53 12.54
C SER A 199 -19.73 16.36 11.37
N ALA A 200 -20.16 15.73 10.28
CA ALA A 200 -20.78 16.44 9.17
C ALA A 200 -22.27 16.76 9.46
N PRO A 201 -22.72 18.02 9.34
CA PRO A 201 -24.14 18.37 9.52
C PRO A 201 -25.02 17.72 8.45
N ALA A 202 -26.24 17.35 8.83
CA ALA A 202 -27.21 16.56 8.04
C ALA A 202 -27.59 17.14 6.65
N ASN A 203 -27.23 18.39 6.36
CA ASN A 203 -27.55 19.10 5.12
C ASN A 203 -26.37 19.23 4.14
N CYS A 204 -25.40 18.30 4.16
CA CYS A 204 -24.29 18.36 3.21
C CYS A 204 -24.72 17.84 1.82
N PRO A 205 -24.50 18.60 0.72
CA PRO A 205 -24.82 18.15 -0.63
C PRO A 205 -24.00 16.91 -0.97
N THR A 206 -24.72 15.83 -1.29
CA THR A 206 -24.14 14.55 -1.74
C THR A 206 -23.11 14.76 -2.86
N PRO A 207 -22.05 13.94 -2.93
CA PRO A 207 -21.06 14.07 -3.99
C PRO A 207 -21.73 13.82 -5.35
N ILE A 208 -21.93 14.93 -6.06
CA ILE A 208 -22.19 15.13 -7.48
C ILE A 208 -22.41 13.82 -8.26
N ARG A 209 -23.69 13.54 -8.57
CA ARG A 209 -24.07 12.75 -9.76
C ARG A 209 -23.23 13.25 -10.93
N ARG A 210 -22.50 12.36 -11.61
CA ARG A 210 -21.81 12.66 -12.88
C ARG A 210 -22.76 13.47 -13.76
N ARG A 211 -22.41 14.73 -14.08
CA ARG A 211 -22.95 15.37 -15.28
C ARG A 211 -22.46 14.50 -16.44
N ARG A 212 -23.39 13.85 -17.15
CA ARG A 212 -23.10 13.32 -18.48
C ARG A 212 -22.68 14.52 -19.32
N ALA A 213 -21.44 14.55 -19.79
CA ALA A 213 -21.08 15.41 -20.90
C ALA A 213 -21.79 14.83 -22.13
N GLY A 214 -22.57 15.68 -22.80
CA GLY A 214 -22.93 15.49 -24.20
C GLY A 214 -21.79 15.90 -25.10
#